data_AF-A0A162BNU5-F1
#
_entry.id   AF-A0A162BNU5-F1
#
_cell.length_a   1.000
_cell.length_b   1.000
_cell.length_c   1.000
_cell.angle_alpha   90.00
_cell.angle_beta   90.00
_cell.angle_gamma   90.00
#
_symmetry.space_group_name_H-M   'P 1'
#
loop_
_entity.id
_entity.type
_entity.pdbx_description
1 polymer ?
#
loop_
_entity_poly.entity_id
_entity_poly.type
_entity_poly.pdbx_seq_one_letter_code
_entity_poly.pdbx_strand_id
1 'polypeptide(L)'
;MKKVSVLYLLMALIAGCGGSGADVPQVSDIQPGFGNDTTEKFEANMRFYSPDFVDKSGKLTVLNLSDNSQQIHNVESLNQFALTVSVGGQYSFMYAPNSSTVTCPKRSGCGRSLLNDPNDLNGNNEIDFDEPINAEVHFEMTVLPVPGINQVLFSSFNSALVSSKLDSSIWSLTAAPNNHLTQSTIQSKQKAEYVSDVMTYIDVMHQHSQNQKDSELFINAIEEGLSGNSAALTPYRQLANDYLIETLITEETNSLYRGVSEKVLIEVNELLRLDSSRELHTEIEPYSNELLNHIRNAIGVLRLQDEQYSEELKVKLEEVEDLVNDDAQDAFLVALEVIGDVVKHVSPFENSVSGSYTLPGLDIDYQTEGGFRWIVTGVRQGFEVDVDISVPEWRISPALGDKIVGNGVGEISKPGTKLEFSFDEFEIVSESSFDPNNIDEVIGIANASGDIKLSQGDAVLTGNINVDYLRQNLSIRNTKSILPHLSVDGMLTTNNQVTPLRIYANERSPLALRTDMDLVFGAQLELALNGGKDLRIQVTGEPDDLSDFTTADIAIILGGHVSEITVTNLVGNINVIVRGQDGYWVDIKKKKDLYTGGFYFGDKLVADVRTIRGIPGILFPDGSFESLF
;
A
#
# COMPACT_ATOMS: atom_id res chain seq x y z
N MET A 1 0.34 27.88 -15.18
CA MET A 1 -0.05 27.43 -16.53
C MET A 1 -1.42 26.77 -16.40
N LYS A 2 -2.38 27.00 -17.31
CA LYS A 2 -3.67 26.28 -17.22
C LYS A 2 -3.39 24.79 -17.38
N LYS A 3 -3.59 23.98 -16.32
CA LYS A 3 -3.64 22.51 -16.39
C LYS A 3 -4.78 22.18 -17.38
N VAL A 4 -4.46 22.05 -18.67
CA VAL A 4 -5.41 21.52 -19.65
C VAL A 4 -5.45 20.04 -19.35
N SER A 5 -6.46 19.62 -18.58
CA SER A 5 -6.67 18.23 -18.19
C SER A 5 -6.57 17.32 -19.43
N VAL A 6 -5.49 16.54 -19.49
CA VAL A 6 -5.16 15.59 -20.56
C VAL A 6 -6.21 14.48 -20.66
N LEU A 7 -7.04 14.34 -19.63
CA LEU A 7 -8.30 13.59 -19.57
C LEU A 7 -9.24 13.95 -20.72
N TYR A 8 -9.46 15.25 -21.00
CA TYR A 8 -10.23 15.68 -22.17
C TYR A 8 -9.63 15.19 -23.49
N LEU A 9 -8.30 14.99 -23.54
CA LEU A 9 -7.62 14.47 -24.72
C LEU A 9 -7.76 12.94 -24.83
N LEU A 10 -7.68 12.19 -23.71
CA LEU A 10 -7.97 10.75 -23.68
C LEU A 10 -9.43 10.46 -24.13
N MET A 11 -10.34 11.39 -23.82
CA MET A 11 -11.79 11.21 -23.88
C MET A 11 -12.46 11.73 -25.16
N ALA A 12 -12.02 12.88 -25.71
CA ALA A 12 -12.35 13.29 -27.10
C ALA A 12 -11.91 12.24 -28.15
N LEU A 13 -11.02 11.35 -27.75
CA LEU A 13 -10.45 10.29 -28.54
C LEU A 13 -11.28 8.98 -28.41
N ILE A 14 -11.95 8.71 -27.30
CA ILE A 14 -12.73 7.48 -27.10
C ILE A 14 -14.19 7.61 -27.60
N ALA A 15 -14.70 8.83 -27.75
CA ALA A 15 -15.97 9.13 -28.42
C ALA A 15 -15.87 8.96 -29.95
N GLY A 16 -15.84 7.72 -30.44
CA GLY A 16 -15.96 7.40 -31.86
C GLY A 16 -17.39 7.61 -32.39
N CYS A 17 -17.88 8.85 -32.41
CA CYS A 17 -19.05 9.20 -33.23
C CYS A 17 -18.60 9.57 -34.66
N GLY A 18 -18.66 8.58 -35.56
CA GLY A 18 -18.98 8.74 -36.99
C GLY A 18 -18.20 9.77 -37.82
N GLY A 19 -17.22 9.28 -38.58
CA GLY A 19 -16.64 10.00 -39.71
C GLY A 19 -16.08 9.03 -40.75
N SER A 20 -16.91 8.59 -41.70
CA SER A 20 -16.49 7.72 -42.80
C SER A 20 -15.66 8.53 -43.81
N GLY A 21 -14.39 8.17 -43.99
CA GLY A 21 -13.50 8.93 -44.87
C GLY A 21 -12.12 8.32 -45.11
N ALA A 22 -12.01 7.00 -45.25
CA ALA A 22 -10.89 6.33 -45.92
C ALA A 22 -11.29 4.86 -46.17
N ASP A 23 -10.76 4.24 -47.23
CA ASP A 23 -11.02 2.84 -47.59
C ASP A 23 -10.73 1.92 -46.39
N VAL A 24 -11.80 1.43 -45.78
CA VAL A 24 -11.80 0.51 -44.65
C VAL A 24 -11.59 -0.90 -45.21
N PRO A 25 -10.68 -1.72 -44.64
CA PRO A 25 -10.60 -3.14 -44.98
C PRO A 25 -11.97 -3.78 -44.79
N GLN A 26 -12.49 -4.46 -45.80
CA GLN A 26 -13.78 -5.13 -45.67
C GLN A 26 -13.59 -6.41 -44.85
N VAL A 27 -14.60 -6.77 -44.05
CA VAL A 27 -14.64 -8.00 -43.23
C VAL A 27 -14.41 -9.27 -44.07
N SER A 28 -14.54 -9.19 -45.40
CA SER A 28 -14.22 -10.26 -46.36
C SER A 28 -12.72 -10.51 -46.58
N ASP A 29 -11.83 -9.67 -46.06
CA ASP A 29 -10.38 -9.84 -46.19
C ASP A 29 -9.76 -10.67 -45.03
N ILE A 30 -10.59 -11.14 -44.09
CA ILE A 30 -10.17 -12.04 -43.02
C ILE A 30 -10.15 -13.47 -43.58
N GLN A 31 -8.96 -13.98 -43.87
CA GLN A 31 -8.80 -15.40 -44.20
C GLN A 31 -9.29 -16.26 -43.01
N PRO A 32 -10.10 -17.30 -43.23
CA PRO A 32 -10.37 -18.31 -42.21
C PRO A 32 -9.03 -18.93 -41.80
N GLY A 33 -8.66 -18.79 -40.53
CA GLY A 33 -7.36 -19.24 -40.00
C GLY A 33 -6.55 -18.17 -39.25
N PHE A 34 -7.02 -16.91 -39.18
CA PHE A 34 -6.56 -15.95 -38.17
C PHE A 34 -7.37 -16.15 -36.88
N GLY A 35 -6.98 -17.13 -36.10
CA GLY A 35 -7.55 -17.41 -34.79
C GLY A 35 -6.62 -18.32 -34.01
N ASN A 36 -6.45 -18.05 -32.72
CA ASN A 36 -5.72 -18.96 -31.83
C ASN A 36 -6.42 -20.33 -31.81
N ASP A 37 -5.62 -21.39 -31.64
CA ASP A 37 -6.15 -22.74 -31.53
C ASP A 37 -6.93 -22.85 -30.20
N THR A 38 -8.26 -22.84 -30.27
CA THR A 38 -9.14 -22.99 -29.11
C THR A 38 -9.08 -24.39 -28.49
N THR A 39 -8.38 -25.33 -29.13
CA THR A 39 -8.10 -26.67 -28.61
C THR A 39 -6.70 -26.79 -28.00
N GLU A 40 -5.91 -25.70 -27.99
CA GLU A 40 -4.59 -25.65 -27.34
C GLU A 40 -4.73 -25.95 -25.84
N LYS A 41 -3.88 -26.84 -25.34
CA LYS A 41 -3.72 -27.05 -23.90
C LYS A 41 -2.69 -26.06 -23.39
N PHE A 42 -3.11 -25.21 -22.46
CA PHE A 42 -2.22 -24.23 -21.86
C PHE A 42 -1.43 -24.81 -20.70
N GLU A 43 -0.18 -24.36 -20.59
CA GLU A 43 0.74 -24.68 -19.52
C GLU A 43 1.12 -23.39 -18.76
N ALA A 44 1.24 -23.53 -17.45
CA ALA A 44 1.64 -22.46 -16.53
C ALA A 44 2.99 -22.81 -15.91
N ASN A 45 3.95 -21.89 -16.01
CA ASN A 45 5.24 -21.98 -15.34
C ASN A 45 5.13 -21.31 -13.97
N MET A 46 5.07 -22.13 -12.91
CA MET A 46 4.97 -21.66 -11.53
C MET A 46 6.37 -21.42 -10.98
N ARG A 47 6.58 -20.24 -10.40
CA ARG A 47 7.76 -19.86 -9.62
C ARG A 47 7.31 -19.48 -8.22
N PHE A 48 8.16 -19.75 -7.25
CA PHE A 48 7.81 -19.60 -5.84
C PHE A 48 8.68 -18.54 -5.18
N TYR A 49 8.15 -17.95 -4.13
CA TYR A 49 8.86 -17.06 -3.24
C TYR A 49 8.45 -17.38 -1.80
N SER A 50 9.42 -17.52 -0.93
CA SER A 50 9.26 -17.45 0.52
C SER A 50 10.24 -16.42 1.10
N PRO A 51 9.87 -15.77 2.21
CA PRO A 51 10.73 -14.81 2.90
C PRO A 51 12.11 -15.35 3.25
N ASP A 52 13.08 -14.44 3.36
CA ASP A 52 14.49 -14.78 3.56
C ASP A 52 14.80 -15.34 4.95
N PHE A 53 13.97 -15.01 5.95
CA PHE A 53 14.09 -15.44 7.35
C PHE A 53 13.42 -16.81 7.62
N VAL A 54 13.07 -17.54 6.56
CA VAL A 54 12.58 -18.93 6.61
C VAL A 54 13.48 -19.81 5.72
N ASP A 55 13.72 -21.05 6.13
CA ASP A 55 14.50 -22.01 5.34
C ASP A 55 13.84 -22.29 3.98
N LYS A 56 14.59 -22.03 2.91
CA LYS A 56 14.17 -22.19 1.51
C LYS A 56 14.39 -23.59 0.97
N SER A 57 15.08 -24.45 1.71
CA SER A 57 15.23 -25.86 1.39
C SER A 57 14.13 -26.67 2.06
N GLY A 58 13.53 -27.64 1.37
CA GLY A 58 12.39 -28.34 1.93
C GLY A 58 11.63 -29.22 0.96
N LYS A 59 10.37 -29.44 1.27
CA LYS A 59 9.44 -30.23 0.49
C LYS A 59 8.26 -29.37 0.04
N LEU A 60 8.11 -29.21 -1.28
CA LEU A 60 6.93 -28.63 -1.91
C LEU A 60 5.95 -29.74 -2.30
N THR A 61 4.74 -29.67 -1.78
CA THR A 61 3.62 -30.53 -2.15
C THR A 61 2.67 -29.75 -3.05
N VAL A 62 2.36 -30.31 -4.21
CA VAL A 62 1.46 -29.73 -5.21
C VAL A 62 0.25 -30.64 -5.33
N LEU A 63 -0.92 -30.13 -5.00
CA LEU A 63 -2.20 -30.83 -5.10
C LEU A 63 -3.04 -30.16 -6.18
N ASN A 64 -3.36 -30.89 -7.25
CA ASN A 64 -4.37 -30.46 -8.21
C ASN A 64 -5.75 -30.71 -7.60
N LEU A 65 -6.50 -29.64 -7.33
CA LEU A 65 -7.81 -29.74 -6.67
C LEU A 65 -8.90 -30.27 -7.61
N SER A 66 -8.70 -30.22 -8.92
CA SER A 66 -9.67 -30.71 -9.90
C SER A 66 -9.70 -32.24 -10.00
N ASP A 67 -8.55 -32.90 -9.89
CA ASP A 67 -8.44 -34.37 -10.00
C ASP A 67 -7.87 -35.07 -8.75
N ASN A 68 -7.57 -34.31 -7.70
CA ASN A 68 -6.92 -34.74 -6.46
C ASN A 68 -5.56 -35.44 -6.66
N SER A 69 -4.88 -35.19 -7.79
CA SER A 69 -3.53 -35.70 -8.01
C SER A 69 -2.52 -34.89 -7.19
N GLN A 70 -1.58 -35.60 -6.57
CA GLN A 70 -0.57 -35.02 -5.68
C GLN A 70 0.83 -35.30 -6.22
N GLN A 71 1.66 -34.26 -6.27
CA GLN A 71 3.08 -34.34 -6.58
C GLN A 71 3.89 -33.79 -5.41
N ILE A 72 5.05 -34.39 -5.16
CA ILE A 72 5.95 -33.99 -4.08
C ILE A 72 7.33 -33.75 -4.67
N HIS A 73 7.89 -32.58 -4.39
CA HIS A 73 9.21 -32.16 -4.83
C HIS A 73 10.07 -31.84 -3.61
N ASN A 74 11.25 -32.45 -3.52
CA ASN A 74 12.29 -31.97 -2.60
C ASN A 74 13.06 -30.87 -3.33
N VAL A 75 13.13 -29.69 -2.72
CA VAL A 75 13.73 -28.49 -3.31
C VAL A 75 14.93 -28.05 -2.47
N GLU A 76 16.03 -27.73 -3.13
CA GLU A 76 17.22 -27.15 -2.47
C GLU A 76 17.02 -25.67 -2.15
N SER A 77 16.26 -24.97 -3.01
CA SER A 77 15.85 -23.58 -2.80
C SER A 77 14.51 -23.34 -3.49
N LEU A 78 13.46 -23.06 -2.71
CA LEU A 78 12.12 -22.78 -3.20
C LEU A 78 12.11 -21.56 -4.13
N ASN A 79 12.83 -20.50 -3.78
CA ASN A 79 12.90 -19.25 -4.56
C ASN A 79 13.61 -19.41 -5.92
N GLN A 80 14.31 -20.53 -6.13
CA GLN A 80 14.95 -20.88 -7.41
C GLN A 80 14.25 -22.02 -8.13
N PHE A 81 13.24 -22.63 -7.49
CA PHE A 81 12.49 -23.74 -8.05
C PHE A 81 11.40 -23.24 -8.99
N ALA A 82 11.19 -23.97 -10.07
CA ALA A 82 10.10 -23.75 -10.99
C ALA A 82 9.50 -25.09 -11.43
N LEU A 83 8.18 -25.12 -11.63
CA LEU A 83 7.47 -26.29 -12.11
C LEU A 83 6.42 -25.89 -13.14
N THR A 84 6.06 -26.81 -14.04
CA THR A 84 5.04 -26.56 -15.04
C THR A 84 3.78 -27.36 -14.70
N VAL A 85 2.63 -26.69 -14.66
CA VAL A 85 1.31 -27.31 -14.46
C VAL A 85 0.39 -27.03 -15.65
N SER A 86 -0.66 -27.83 -15.78
CA SER A 86 -1.75 -27.53 -16.71
C SER A 86 -2.61 -26.40 -16.19
N VAL A 87 -3.08 -25.55 -17.10
CA VAL A 87 -4.10 -24.52 -16.82
C VAL A 87 -5.50 -25.15 -16.87
N GLY A 88 -6.45 -24.56 -16.15
CA GLY A 88 -7.88 -24.95 -16.18
C GLY A 88 -8.40 -25.58 -14.88
N GLY A 89 -7.65 -25.44 -13.78
CA GLY A 89 -8.05 -25.91 -12.46
C GLY A 89 -7.25 -25.24 -11.35
N GLN A 90 -7.70 -25.35 -10.11
CA GLN A 90 -6.98 -24.84 -8.94
C GLN A 90 -5.88 -25.81 -8.48
N TYR A 91 -4.80 -25.22 -7.96
CA TYR A 91 -3.73 -25.96 -7.31
C TYR A 91 -3.52 -25.43 -5.90
N SER A 92 -3.47 -26.34 -4.92
CA SER A 92 -2.95 -26.07 -3.59
C SER A 92 -1.44 -26.38 -3.55
N PHE A 93 -0.67 -25.42 -3.06
CA PHE A 93 0.76 -25.53 -2.86
C PHE A 93 1.04 -25.46 -1.36
N MET A 94 1.61 -26.53 -0.81
CA MET A 94 2.03 -26.60 0.59
C MET A 94 3.55 -26.74 0.66
N TYR A 95 4.22 -25.86 1.39
CA TYR A 95 5.67 -25.90 1.53
C TYR A 95 6.06 -26.19 2.98
N ALA A 96 6.87 -27.23 3.16
CA ALA A 96 7.43 -27.63 4.45
C ALA A 96 8.96 -27.50 4.40
N PRO A 97 9.54 -26.50 5.09
CA PRO A 97 10.99 -26.33 5.13
C PRO A 97 11.69 -27.48 5.87
N ASN A 98 12.95 -27.75 5.55
CA ASN A 98 13.75 -28.79 6.22
C ASN A 98 14.04 -28.42 7.68
N SER A 99 14.30 -27.13 7.91
CA SER A 99 14.39 -26.52 9.23
C SER A 99 13.11 -25.75 9.54
N SER A 100 12.49 -26.00 10.69
CA SER A 100 11.39 -25.19 11.20
C SER A 100 11.86 -23.95 11.96
N THR A 101 13.17 -23.67 11.96
CA THR A 101 13.72 -22.47 12.57
C THR A 101 13.39 -21.25 11.72
N VAL A 102 12.75 -20.28 12.36
CA VAL A 102 12.58 -18.92 11.84
C VAL A 102 13.66 -18.04 12.47
N THR A 103 14.31 -17.18 11.68
CA THR A 103 15.33 -16.25 12.17
C THR A 103 14.78 -14.84 12.32
N CYS A 104 15.45 -14.01 13.10
CA CYS A 104 15.06 -12.63 13.32
C CYS A 104 15.15 -11.83 12.00
N PRO A 105 14.01 -11.30 11.51
CA PRO A 105 13.97 -10.55 10.26
C PRO A 105 14.41 -9.09 10.40
N LYS A 106 14.50 -8.56 11.63
CA LYS A 106 14.86 -7.16 11.91
C LYS A 106 16.36 -7.00 11.98
N ARG A 107 16.89 -6.01 11.26
CA ARG A 107 18.32 -5.68 11.27
C ARG A 107 18.74 -5.04 12.59
N SER A 108 17.81 -4.32 13.20
CA SER A 108 17.94 -3.76 14.55
C SER A 108 17.84 -4.81 15.67
N GLY A 109 17.54 -6.08 15.33
CA GLY A 109 17.29 -7.15 16.29
C GLY A 109 15.82 -7.27 16.68
N CYS A 110 15.46 -8.41 17.25
CA CYS A 110 14.09 -8.80 17.60
C CYS A 110 13.74 -8.56 19.07
N GLY A 111 14.62 -7.86 19.78
CA GLY A 111 14.43 -7.50 21.18
C GLY A 111 15.38 -8.25 22.10
N ARG A 112 15.11 -8.16 23.41
CA ARG A 112 15.97 -8.74 24.44
C ARG A 112 15.77 -10.25 24.54
N SER A 113 16.88 -10.96 24.64
CA SER A 113 16.84 -12.39 24.91
C SER A 113 16.60 -12.66 26.40
N LEU A 114 16.13 -13.86 26.72
CA LEU A 114 16.07 -14.33 28.10
C LEU A 114 17.48 -14.62 28.63
N LEU A 115 17.65 -14.63 29.95
CA LEU A 115 18.95 -14.99 30.54
C LEU A 115 19.35 -16.43 30.14
N ASN A 116 20.48 -16.58 29.44
CA ASN A 116 20.95 -17.82 28.81
C ASN A 116 19.99 -18.39 27.75
N ASP A 117 19.35 -17.52 26.97
CA ASP A 117 18.57 -17.94 25.82
C ASP A 117 19.45 -18.71 24.83
N PRO A 118 19.10 -19.96 24.46
CA PRO A 118 19.87 -20.71 23.47
C PRO A 118 19.83 -20.11 22.06
N ASN A 119 18.89 -19.20 21.80
CA ASN A 119 18.75 -18.53 20.51
C ASN A 119 19.62 -17.27 20.40
N ASP A 120 20.08 -16.71 21.52
CA ASP A 120 21.09 -15.65 21.56
C ASP A 120 22.46 -16.31 21.34
N LEU A 121 22.93 -16.31 20.09
CA LEU A 121 24.08 -17.10 19.67
C LEU A 121 25.41 -16.48 20.11
N ASN A 122 25.41 -15.18 20.39
CA ASN A 122 26.62 -14.44 20.76
C ASN A 122 26.69 -14.03 22.25
N GLY A 123 25.60 -14.17 22.99
CA GLY A 123 25.48 -13.93 24.42
C GLY A 123 25.43 -12.45 24.83
N ASN A 124 24.99 -11.56 23.94
CA ASN A 124 24.86 -10.12 24.21
C ASN A 124 23.57 -9.76 24.99
N ASN A 125 22.69 -10.72 25.24
CA ASN A 125 21.35 -10.55 25.84
C ASN A 125 20.32 -9.90 24.90
N GLU A 126 20.55 -9.98 23.59
CA GLU A 126 19.67 -9.51 22.53
C GLU A 126 19.49 -10.66 21.52
N ILE A 127 18.35 -10.68 20.82
CA ILE A 127 18.18 -11.56 19.67
C ILE A 127 18.51 -10.74 18.43
N ASP A 128 19.68 -10.96 17.88
CA ASP A 128 20.18 -10.19 16.75
C ASP A 128 19.56 -10.66 15.43
N PHE A 129 19.76 -9.86 14.39
CA PHE A 129 19.43 -10.24 13.02
C PHE A 129 20.01 -11.62 12.67
N ASP A 130 19.22 -12.43 11.96
CA ASP A 130 19.54 -13.83 11.59
C ASP A 130 19.67 -14.83 12.76
N GLU A 131 19.48 -14.42 14.02
CA GLU A 131 19.41 -15.35 15.13
C GLU A 131 18.02 -16.01 15.23
N PRO A 132 17.91 -17.26 15.72
CA PRO A 132 16.63 -17.93 15.85
C PRO A 132 15.63 -17.15 16.72
N ILE A 133 14.35 -17.20 16.37
CA ILE A 133 13.26 -16.64 17.18
C ILE A 133 12.22 -17.69 17.54
N ASN A 134 11.43 -17.36 18.56
CA ASN A 134 10.37 -18.23 19.06
C ASN A 134 9.09 -18.10 18.21
N ALA A 135 9.13 -18.63 16.99
CA ALA A 135 8.00 -18.66 16.07
C ALA A 135 7.99 -19.95 15.24
N GLU A 136 6.85 -20.23 14.62
CA GLU A 136 6.69 -21.22 13.57
C GLU A 136 5.84 -20.67 12.42
N VAL A 137 6.10 -21.15 11.22
CA VAL A 137 5.34 -20.76 10.02
C VAL A 137 4.80 -22.00 9.32
N HIS A 138 3.55 -21.91 8.90
CA HIS A 138 2.93 -22.87 8.01
C HIS A 138 2.62 -22.18 6.68
N PHE A 139 3.03 -22.81 5.58
CA PHE A 139 2.90 -22.24 4.25
C PHE A 139 2.00 -23.10 3.38
N GLU A 140 0.80 -22.59 3.14
CA GLU A 140 -0.18 -23.14 2.21
C GLU A 140 -0.79 -22.02 1.40
N MET A 141 -1.02 -22.24 0.10
CA MET A 141 -1.84 -21.34 -0.69
C MET A 141 -2.57 -22.07 -1.81
N THR A 142 -3.71 -21.52 -2.22
CA THR A 142 -4.43 -21.97 -3.41
C THR A 142 -4.37 -20.90 -4.48
N VAL A 143 -4.05 -21.29 -5.72
CA VAL A 143 -3.98 -20.38 -6.86
C VAL A 143 -4.62 -21.01 -8.10
N LEU A 144 -5.02 -20.16 -9.04
CA LEU A 144 -5.51 -20.54 -10.36
C LEU A 144 -4.44 -20.24 -11.41
N PRO A 145 -3.63 -21.23 -11.85
CA PRO A 145 -2.55 -20.99 -12.79
C PRO A 145 -3.05 -20.47 -14.14
N VAL A 146 -2.35 -19.48 -14.69
CA VAL A 146 -2.62 -18.92 -16.02
C VAL A 146 -1.50 -19.25 -17.00
N PRO A 147 -1.70 -19.18 -18.32
CA PRO A 147 -0.66 -19.51 -19.28
C PRO A 147 0.57 -18.61 -19.12
N GLY A 148 1.78 -19.17 -19.17
CA GLY A 148 3.02 -18.39 -19.03
C GLY A 148 3.56 -18.33 -17.60
N ILE A 149 4.25 -17.25 -17.23
CA ILE A 149 4.96 -17.16 -15.94
C ILE A 149 4.03 -16.70 -14.83
N ASN A 150 3.94 -17.52 -13.79
CA ASN A 150 3.17 -17.26 -12.57
C ASN A 150 4.14 -17.17 -11.39
N GLN A 151 4.07 -16.09 -10.61
CA GLN A 151 4.81 -15.96 -9.35
C GLN A 151 3.86 -16.20 -8.18
N VAL A 152 4.22 -17.15 -7.33
CA VAL A 152 3.45 -17.65 -6.20
C VAL A 152 4.19 -17.25 -4.92
N LEU A 153 3.52 -16.52 -4.02
CA LEU A 153 4.14 -15.80 -2.91
C LEU A 153 3.66 -16.38 -1.57
N PHE A 154 4.53 -17.08 -0.86
CA PHE A 154 4.20 -17.69 0.44
C PHE A 154 4.26 -16.66 1.56
N SER A 155 3.16 -16.55 2.30
CA SER A 155 3.09 -15.76 3.54
C SER A 155 2.13 -16.41 4.54
N SER A 156 2.28 -16.08 5.82
CA SER A 156 1.35 -16.53 6.87
C SER A 156 -0.08 -16.05 6.61
N PHE A 157 -0.24 -14.84 6.06
CA PHE A 157 -1.55 -14.32 5.66
C PHE A 157 -2.22 -15.19 4.61
N ASN A 158 -1.47 -15.61 3.59
CA ASN A 158 -2.00 -16.44 2.50
C ASN A 158 -2.45 -17.83 3.02
N SER A 159 -1.71 -18.39 3.98
CA SER A 159 -2.12 -19.63 4.68
C SER A 159 -3.44 -19.44 5.43
N ALA A 160 -3.62 -18.31 6.12
CA ALA A 160 -4.87 -17.98 6.80
C ALA A 160 -6.05 -17.80 5.83
N LEU A 161 -5.81 -17.32 4.61
CA LEU A 161 -6.86 -17.20 3.60
C LEU A 161 -7.29 -18.56 3.04
N VAL A 162 -6.40 -19.54 2.96
CA VAL A 162 -6.76 -20.88 2.47
C VAL A 162 -7.73 -21.58 3.41
N SER A 163 -7.49 -21.52 4.72
CA SER A 163 -8.39 -22.16 5.70
C SER A 163 -9.82 -21.66 5.56
N SER A 164 -9.96 -20.37 5.25
CA SER A 164 -11.24 -19.67 5.08
C SER A 164 -11.74 -19.61 3.63
N LYS A 165 -10.98 -20.13 2.65
CA LYS A 165 -11.26 -20.06 1.20
C LYS A 165 -11.55 -18.64 0.68
N LEU A 166 -10.74 -17.67 1.09
CA LEU A 166 -10.98 -16.26 0.80
C LEU A 166 -10.15 -15.76 -0.37
N ASP A 167 -10.71 -14.79 -1.09
CA ASP A 167 -10.09 -14.00 -2.14
C ASP A 167 -9.72 -12.61 -1.60
N SER A 168 -8.43 -12.28 -1.61
CA SER A 168 -7.90 -11.00 -1.13
C SER A 168 -7.99 -9.85 -2.14
N SER A 169 -8.33 -10.13 -3.40
CA SER A 169 -8.33 -9.12 -4.48
C SER A 169 -9.19 -7.89 -4.17
N ILE A 170 -10.28 -8.07 -3.42
CA ILE A 170 -11.19 -6.98 -3.05
C ILE A 170 -10.61 -6.02 -2.01
N TRP A 171 -9.64 -6.48 -1.20
CA TRP A 171 -8.97 -5.67 -0.18
C TRP A 171 -7.75 -4.98 -0.75
N SER A 172 -6.91 -5.71 -1.49
CA SER A 172 -5.71 -5.16 -2.12
C SER A 172 -6.01 -4.37 -3.40
N LEU A 173 -7.26 -4.41 -3.90
CA LEU A 173 -7.68 -3.88 -5.20
C LEU A 173 -6.79 -4.37 -6.36
N THR A 174 -6.23 -5.57 -6.23
CA THR A 174 -5.42 -6.21 -7.28
C THR A 174 -6.25 -7.15 -8.13
N ALA A 175 -5.89 -7.27 -9.41
CA ALA A 175 -6.65 -8.08 -10.36
C ALA A 175 -6.57 -9.59 -10.07
N ALA A 176 -5.56 -10.04 -9.32
CA ALA A 176 -5.46 -11.40 -8.79
C ALA A 176 -5.30 -11.34 -7.26
N PRO A 177 -5.55 -12.44 -6.53
CA PRO A 177 -5.25 -12.49 -5.11
C PRO A 177 -3.77 -12.14 -4.85
N ASN A 178 -3.49 -11.47 -3.74
CA ASN A 178 -2.15 -10.95 -3.38
C ASN A 178 -1.05 -12.04 -3.32
N ASN A 179 -1.42 -13.31 -3.23
CA ASN A 179 -0.51 -14.46 -3.24
C ASN A 179 -0.03 -14.86 -4.65
N HIS A 180 -0.58 -14.28 -5.72
CA HIS A 180 -0.38 -14.77 -7.08
C HIS A 180 -0.24 -13.62 -8.08
N LEU A 181 0.95 -13.48 -8.67
CA LEU A 181 1.17 -12.63 -9.83
C LEU A 181 1.05 -13.45 -11.12
N THR A 182 0.02 -13.14 -11.89
CA THR A 182 -0.26 -13.69 -13.22
C THR A 182 0.47 -12.94 -14.33
N GLN A 183 0.94 -11.72 -14.03
CA GLN A 183 1.81 -10.92 -14.89
C GLN A 183 2.85 -10.22 -14.01
N SER A 184 4.13 -10.43 -14.28
CA SER A 184 5.20 -9.84 -13.47
C SER A 184 6.02 -8.82 -14.25
N THR A 185 6.11 -7.62 -13.68
CA THR A 185 7.17 -6.65 -13.96
C THR A 185 8.18 -6.71 -12.81
N ILE A 186 9.36 -6.11 -12.97
CA ILE A 186 10.35 -6.06 -11.88
C ILE A 186 9.73 -5.37 -10.65
N GLN A 187 9.04 -4.25 -10.84
CA GLN A 187 8.42 -3.50 -9.75
C GLN A 187 7.24 -4.25 -9.11
N SER A 188 6.35 -4.85 -9.90
CA SER A 188 5.21 -5.60 -9.32
C SER A 188 5.68 -6.85 -8.58
N LYS A 189 6.75 -7.50 -9.05
CA LYS A 189 7.40 -8.59 -8.32
C LYS A 189 7.99 -8.10 -7.00
N GLN A 190 8.80 -7.02 -7.02
CA GLN A 190 9.39 -6.44 -5.81
C GLN A 190 8.33 -6.06 -4.78
N LYS A 191 7.28 -5.35 -5.21
CA LYS A 191 6.13 -4.99 -4.37
C LYS A 191 5.56 -6.22 -3.67
N ALA A 192 5.27 -7.28 -4.44
CA ALA A 192 4.61 -8.46 -3.90
C ALA A 192 5.52 -9.28 -2.96
N GLU A 193 6.83 -9.31 -3.23
CA GLU A 193 7.82 -9.91 -2.31
C GLU A 193 7.82 -9.16 -0.96
N TYR A 194 7.88 -7.82 -0.96
CA TYR A 194 7.77 -7.03 0.27
C TYR A 194 6.45 -7.25 1.02
N VAL A 195 5.32 -7.31 0.32
CA VAL A 195 4.01 -7.62 0.94
C VAL A 195 4.05 -9.01 1.59
N SER A 196 4.63 -10.01 0.91
CA SER A 196 4.78 -11.38 1.43
C SER A 196 5.68 -11.44 2.67
N ASP A 197 6.78 -10.67 2.66
CA ASP A 197 7.70 -10.53 3.79
C ASP A 197 7.00 -9.92 5.00
N VAL A 198 6.32 -8.77 4.83
CA VAL A 198 5.59 -8.10 5.91
C VAL A 198 4.53 -9.01 6.49
N MET A 199 3.73 -9.66 5.65
CA MET A 199 2.63 -10.53 6.09
C MET A 199 3.09 -11.79 6.83
N THR A 200 4.32 -12.24 6.60
CA THR A 200 4.93 -13.33 7.38
C THR A 200 5.59 -12.79 8.64
N TYR A 201 6.25 -11.63 8.53
CA TYR A 201 6.90 -10.94 9.62
C TYR A 201 5.94 -10.65 10.77
N ILE A 202 4.74 -10.12 10.47
CA ILE A 202 3.77 -9.72 11.51
C ILE A 202 3.31 -10.90 12.37
N ASP A 203 3.10 -12.06 11.76
CA ASP A 203 2.72 -13.29 12.44
C ASP A 203 3.86 -13.79 13.33
N VAL A 204 5.04 -13.94 12.73
CA VAL A 204 6.26 -14.41 13.40
C VAL A 204 6.64 -13.52 14.59
N MET A 205 6.57 -12.20 14.42
CA MET A 205 6.92 -11.26 15.49
C MET A 205 5.83 -11.17 16.55
N HIS A 206 4.56 -11.33 16.18
CA HIS A 206 3.50 -11.43 17.17
C HIS A 206 3.70 -12.68 18.05
N GLN A 207 3.90 -13.85 17.44
CA GLN A 207 4.27 -15.10 18.12
C GLN A 207 5.48 -14.93 19.05
N HIS A 208 6.56 -14.34 18.55
CA HIS A 208 7.77 -14.07 19.33
C HIS A 208 7.49 -13.16 20.53
N SER A 209 6.74 -12.07 20.34
CA SER A 209 6.38 -11.13 21.42
C SER A 209 5.53 -11.75 22.52
N GLN A 210 4.68 -12.73 22.16
CA GLN A 210 3.87 -13.49 23.11
C GLN A 210 4.63 -14.67 23.72
N ASN A 211 5.86 -14.93 23.25
CA ASN A 211 6.64 -16.11 23.58
C ASN A 211 5.85 -17.43 23.33
N GLN A 212 5.12 -17.48 22.23
CA GLN A 212 4.28 -18.61 21.81
C GLN A 212 4.63 -19.03 20.37
N LYS A 213 4.92 -20.31 20.15
CA LYS A 213 5.02 -20.89 18.80
C LYS A 213 3.64 -21.42 18.42
N ASP A 214 2.84 -20.58 17.78
CA ASP A 214 1.49 -20.94 17.40
C ASP A 214 1.03 -20.12 16.19
N SER A 215 1.08 -20.73 15.01
CA SER A 215 0.62 -20.11 13.77
C SER A 215 -0.90 -19.88 13.72
N GLU A 216 -1.69 -20.50 14.60
CA GLU A 216 -3.14 -20.28 14.68
C GLU A 216 -3.49 -18.90 15.24
N LEU A 217 -2.58 -18.23 15.96
CA LEU A 217 -2.82 -16.87 16.50
C LEU A 217 -3.22 -15.88 15.40
N PHE A 218 -2.52 -15.91 14.27
CA PHE A 218 -2.81 -15.01 13.17
C PHE A 218 -4.07 -15.43 12.41
N ILE A 219 -4.28 -16.73 12.20
CA ILE A 219 -5.50 -17.26 11.57
C ILE A 219 -6.74 -16.82 12.35
N ASN A 220 -6.72 -17.01 13.68
CA ASN A 220 -7.82 -16.60 14.55
C ASN A 220 -8.05 -15.08 14.51
N ALA A 221 -6.99 -14.27 14.46
CA ALA A 221 -7.13 -12.81 14.35
C ALA A 221 -7.76 -12.38 13.01
N ILE A 222 -7.44 -13.07 11.91
CA ILE A 222 -8.06 -12.85 10.59
C ILE A 222 -9.55 -13.24 10.65
N GLU A 223 -9.89 -14.40 11.20
CA GLU A 223 -11.27 -14.85 11.37
C GLU A 223 -12.10 -13.88 12.24
N GLU A 224 -11.53 -13.38 13.33
CA GLU A 224 -12.14 -12.36 14.17
C GLU A 224 -12.34 -11.05 13.42
N GLY A 225 -11.33 -10.60 12.66
CA GLY A 225 -11.42 -9.41 11.81
C GLY A 225 -12.59 -9.50 10.82
N LEU A 226 -12.72 -10.63 10.13
CA LEU A 226 -13.82 -10.90 9.19
C LEU A 226 -15.20 -10.94 9.85
N SER A 227 -15.25 -11.30 11.13
CA SER A 227 -16.49 -11.26 11.93
C SER A 227 -16.88 -9.84 12.37
N GLY A 228 -16.08 -8.83 12.04
CA GLY A 228 -16.28 -7.42 12.35
C GLY A 228 -15.49 -6.91 13.56
N ASN A 229 -14.63 -7.73 14.17
CA ASN A 229 -13.76 -7.32 15.27
C ASN A 229 -12.42 -6.77 14.72
N SER A 230 -12.44 -5.59 14.12
CA SER A 230 -11.26 -4.96 13.53
C SER A 230 -10.12 -4.66 14.51
N ALA A 231 -10.40 -4.71 15.83
CA ALA A 231 -9.41 -4.54 16.89
C ALA A 231 -8.45 -5.73 17.01
N ALA A 232 -8.86 -6.93 16.59
CA ALA A 232 -8.01 -8.12 16.59
C ALA A 232 -6.76 -7.96 15.69
N LEU A 233 -6.85 -7.12 14.65
CA LEU A 233 -5.77 -6.85 13.70
C LEU A 233 -4.89 -5.66 14.09
N THR A 234 -5.25 -4.89 15.12
CA THR A 234 -4.48 -3.71 15.54
C THR A 234 -3.02 -4.03 15.86
N PRO A 235 -2.68 -5.07 16.66
CA PRO A 235 -1.28 -5.40 16.94
C PRO A 235 -0.48 -5.76 15.68
N TYR A 236 -1.13 -6.44 14.73
CA TYR A 236 -0.50 -6.85 13.47
C TYR A 236 -0.26 -5.65 12.54
N ARG A 237 -1.19 -4.69 12.47
CA ARG A 237 -0.99 -3.43 11.72
C ARG A 237 0.17 -2.62 12.26
N GLN A 238 0.30 -2.54 13.58
CA GLN A 238 1.43 -1.84 14.22
C GLN A 238 2.76 -2.51 13.86
N LEU A 239 2.86 -3.83 14.00
CA LEU A 239 4.03 -4.59 13.60
C LEU A 239 4.34 -4.41 12.10
N ALA A 240 3.33 -4.38 11.23
CA ALA A 240 3.51 -4.16 9.81
C ALA A 240 4.18 -2.81 9.53
N ASN A 241 3.65 -1.74 10.14
CA ASN A 241 4.19 -0.39 9.98
C ASN A 241 5.62 -0.31 10.54
N ASP A 242 5.91 -0.90 11.69
CA ASP A 242 7.28 -0.95 12.26
C ASP A 242 8.27 -1.56 11.27
N TYR A 243 7.91 -2.66 10.61
CA TYR A 243 8.77 -3.32 9.62
C TYR A 243 8.98 -2.47 8.37
N LEU A 244 7.92 -1.84 7.87
CA LEU A 244 8.02 -0.96 6.70
C LEU A 244 8.86 0.29 7.01
N ILE A 245 8.72 0.87 8.20
CA ILE A 245 9.53 1.99 8.69
C ILE A 245 11.00 1.59 8.75
N GLU A 246 11.35 0.48 9.40
CA GLU A 246 12.74 0.00 9.47
C GLU A 246 13.33 -0.26 8.08
N THR A 247 12.55 -0.90 7.20
CA THR A 247 12.94 -1.17 5.81
C THR A 247 13.22 0.13 5.04
N LEU A 248 12.45 1.18 5.31
CA LEU A 248 12.56 2.48 4.68
C LEU A 248 13.77 3.28 5.17
N ILE A 249 14.07 3.27 6.47
CA ILE A 249 15.13 4.09 7.06
C ILE A 249 16.51 3.41 7.08
N THR A 250 16.59 2.11 6.79
CA THR A 250 17.86 1.38 6.72
C THR A 250 18.48 1.49 5.32
N GLU A 251 19.72 1.96 5.21
CA GLU A 251 20.38 2.25 3.92
C GLU A 251 20.42 1.04 2.97
N GLU A 252 20.73 -0.14 3.51
CA GLU A 252 20.85 -1.37 2.72
C GLU A 252 19.50 -1.81 2.09
N THR A 253 18.39 -1.66 2.83
CA THR A 253 17.06 -2.11 2.38
C THR A 253 16.29 -1.03 1.64
N ASN A 254 16.55 0.26 1.92
CA ASN A 254 15.87 1.39 1.28
C ASN A 254 16.06 1.43 -0.24
N SER A 255 17.26 1.05 -0.71
CA SER A 255 17.69 1.26 -2.10
C SER A 255 16.71 0.73 -3.16
N LEU A 256 16.09 -0.42 -2.89
CA LEU A 256 15.07 -1.05 -3.73
C LEU A 256 13.64 -0.71 -3.26
N TYR A 257 13.42 -0.68 -1.95
CA TYR A 257 12.10 -0.49 -1.36
C TYR A 257 11.45 0.84 -1.75
N ARG A 258 12.21 1.94 -1.78
CA ARG A 258 11.71 3.29 -2.11
C ARG A 258 11.03 3.42 -3.48
N GLY A 259 11.26 2.47 -4.38
CA GLY A 259 10.64 2.46 -5.72
C GLY A 259 9.21 1.94 -5.73
N VAL A 260 8.78 1.31 -4.62
CA VAL A 260 7.47 0.66 -4.47
C VAL A 260 6.86 0.90 -3.08
N SER A 261 7.44 1.80 -2.27
CA SER A 261 7.12 1.94 -0.84
C SER A 261 5.68 2.41 -0.61
N GLU A 262 5.18 3.31 -1.45
CA GLU A 262 3.81 3.78 -1.41
C GLU A 262 2.81 2.67 -1.71
N LYS A 263 3.13 1.80 -2.70
CA LYS A 263 2.29 0.68 -3.14
C LYS A 263 2.26 -0.44 -2.11
N VAL A 264 3.40 -0.75 -1.50
CA VAL A 264 3.48 -1.75 -0.42
C VAL A 264 2.73 -1.24 0.81
N LEU A 265 2.93 0.03 1.20
CA LEU A 265 2.32 0.60 2.39
C LEU A 265 0.79 0.53 2.35
N ILE A 266 0.18 0.98 1.25
CA ILE A 266 -1.26 0.94 1.09
C ILE A 266 -1.80 -0.50 1.00
N GLU A 267 -1.15 -1.39 0.24
CA GLU A 267 -1.62 -2.77 0.06
C GLU A 267 -1.57 -3.55 1.39
N VAL A 268 -0.49 -3.41 2.17
CA VAL A 268 -0.38 -4.05 3.49
C VAL A 268 -1.47 -3.57 4.43
N ASN A 269 -1.71 -2.26 4.51
CA ASN A 269 -2.69 -1.70 5.43
C ASN A 269 -4.13 -2.05 5.03
N GLU A 270 -4.44 -2.07 3.74
CA GLU A 270 -5.76 -2.46 3.23
C GLU A 270 -6.04 -3.96 3.40
N LEU A 271 -5.03 -4.84 3.22
CA LEU A 271 -5.15 -6.27 3.50
C LEU A 271 -5.47 -6.57 4.98
N LEU A 272 -5.16 -5.65 5.91
CA LEU A 272 -5.45 -5.78 7.34
C LEU A 272 -6.70 -5.00 7.80
N ARG A 273 -7.52 -4.52 6.85
CA ARG A 273 -8.78 -3.79 7.08
C ARG A 273 -9.97 -4.60 6.54
N LEU A 274 -10.12 -5.80 7.08
CA LEU A 274 -11.05 -6.82 6.60
C LEU A 274 -12.52 -6.36 6.77
N ASP A 275 -13.10 -5.76 5.73
CA ASP A 275 -14.45 -5.14 5.79
C ASP A 275 -15.52 -5.90 4.99
N SER A 276 -15.08 -6.82 4.13
CA SER A 276 -15.93 -7.60 3.20
C SER A 276 -15.20 -8.88 2.84
N SER A 277 -15.90 -9.91 2.35
CA SER A 277 -15.24 -11.14 1.92
C SER A 277 -15.78 -11.62 0.58
N ARG A 278 -14.93 -12.32 -0.16
CA ARG A 278 -15.31 -13.05 -1.36
C ARG A 278 -14.69 -14.43 -1.27
N GLU A 279 -15.43 -15.44 -1.72
CA GLU A 279 -14.90 -16.79 -1.85
C GLU A 279 -13.91 -16.87 -3.01
N LEU A 280 -12.84 -17.65 -2.81
CA LEU A 280 -11.84 -17.91 -3.83
C LEU A 280 -12.47 -18.60 -5.05
N HIS A 281 -12.23 -18.03 -6.23
CA HIS A 281 -12.76 -18.56 -7.48
C HIS A 281 -12.12 -19.91 -7.84
N THR A 282 -12.91 -20.88 -8.33
CA THR A 282 -12.51 -22.30 -8.41
C THR A 282 -12.07 -22.80 -9.77
N GLU A 283 -12.42 -22.13 -10.86
CA GLU A 283 -12.10 -22.54 -12.23
C GLU A 283 -11.86 -21.30 -13.08
N ILE A 284 -11.21 -21.41 -14.24
CA ILE A 284 -11.15 -20.31 -15.21
C ILE A 284 -11.56 -20.90 -16.54
N GLU A 285 -12.52 -20.28 -17.23
CA GLU A 285 -12.85 -20.63 -18.61
C GLU A 285 -11.90 -19.86 -19.55
N PRO A 286 -10.93 -20.51 -20.23
CA PRO A 286 -10.06 -19.82 -21.17
C PRO A 286 -10.89 -19.26 -22.33
N TYR A 287 -10.54 -18.07 -22.84
CA TYR A 287 -11.28 -17.36 -23.89
C TYR A 287 -12.64 -16.77 -23.46
N SER A 288 -12.84 -16.52 -22.16
CA SER A 288 -14.07 -15.89 -21.68
C SER A 288 -14.17 -14.39 -22.03
N ASN A 289 -15.39 -13.88 -22.04
CA ASN A 289 -15.71 -12.46 -22.15
C ASN A 289 -15.74 -11.76 -20.76
N GLU A 290 -15.20 -12.38 -19.71
CA GLU A 290 -15.37 -11.89 -18.34
C GLU A 290 -14.68 -10.55 -18.11
N LEU A 291 -13.44 -10.43 -18.59
CA LEU A 291 -12.69 -9.17 -18.55
C LEU A 291 -13.36 -8.07 -19.38
N LEU A 292 -14.17 -8.37 -20.40
CA LEU A 292 -14.86 -7.33 -21.18
C LEU A 292 -15.85 -6.53 -20.33
N ASN A 293 -16.49 -7.15 -19.34
CA ASN A 293 -17.37 -6.43 -18.43
C ASN A 293 -16.58 -5.53 -17.49
N HIS A 294 -15.42 -6.01 -16.99
CA HIS A 294 -14.52 -5.21 -16.16
C HIS A 294 -13.92 -4.05 -16.94
N ILE A 295 -13.52 -4.28 -18.20
CA ILE A 295 -13.05 -3.22 -19.11
C ILE A 295 -14.17 -2.21 -19.37
N ARG A 296 -15.41 -2.64 -19.65
CA ARG A 296 -16.54 -1.72 -19.85
C ARG A 296 -16.86 -0.93 -18.58
N ASN A 297 -16.72 -1.53 -17.40
CA ASN A 297 -16.84 -0.86 -16.11
C ASN A 297 -15.71 0.15 -15.88
N ALA A 298 -14.46 -0.24 -16.12
CA ALA A 298 -13.27 0.61 -16.01
C ALA A 298 -13.34 1.79 -17.00
N ILE A 299 -13.60 1.50 -18.28
CA ILE A 299 -13.90 2.50 -19.31
C ILE A 299 -15.12 3.32 -18.90
N GLY A 300 -16.14 2.72 -18.31
CA GLY A 300 -17.33 3.41 -17.79
C GLY A 300 -16.98 4.41 -16.70
N VAL A 301 -16.16 4.06 -15.72
CA VAL A 301 -15.67 4.97 -14.65
C VAL A 301 -14.80 6.08 -15.24
N LEU A 302 -13.91 5.74 -16.17
CA LEU A 302 -13.12 6.72 -16.91
C LEU A 302 -14.01 7.64 -17.76
N ARG A 303 -15.04 7.11 -18.42
CA ARG A 303 -16.02 7.82 -19.25
C ARG A 303 -17.07 8.57 -18.45
N LEU A 304 -17.30 8.21 -17.17
CA LEU A 304 -18.22 8.94 -16.32
C LEU A 304 -17.81 10.40 -16.38
N GLN A 305 -16.50 10.71 -16.36
CA GLN A 305 -15.86 12.02 -16.55
C GLN A 305 -16.23 12.84 -17.81
N ASP A 306 -17.02 12.30 -18.76
CA ASP A 306 -17.22 12.86 -20.11
C ASP A 306 -18.66 13.32 -20.44
N GLU A 307 -19.69 12.82 -19.75
CA GLU A 307 -21.05 13.35 -19.92
C GLU A 307 -21.22 14.64 -19.10
N GLN A 308 -22.25 15.44 -19.38
CA GLN A 308 -22.60 16.67 -18.63
C GLN A 308 -22.82 16.46 -17.10
N TYR A 309 -22.50 15.28 -16.57
CA TYR A 309 -22.74 14.76 -15.24
C TYR A 309 -21.46 14.39 -14.43
N SER A 310 -20.26 14.88 -14.78
CA SER A 310 -19.02 14.38 -14.15
C SER A 310 -17.80 15.30 -14.04
N GLU A 311 -18.02 16.61 -14.01
CA GLU A 311 -17.11 17.45 -13.23
C GLU A 311 -16.93 16.86 -11.82
N GLU A 312 -17.95 16.15 -11.32
CA GLU A 312 -17.97 15.47 -10.04
C GLU A 312 -16.75 14.56 -9.75
N LEU A 313 -16.35 13.60 -10.59
CA LEU A 313 -15.19 12.73 -10.27
C LEU A 313 -13.85 13.47 -10.36
N LYS A 314 -13.72 14.37 -11.33
CA LYS A 314 -12.50 15.16 -11.51
C LYS A 314 -12.32 16.15 -10.37
N VAL A 315 -13.37 16.91 -10.05
CA VAL A 315 -13.41 17.81 -8.89
C VAL A 315 -13.11 17.04 -7.61
N LYS A 316 -13.59 15.80 -7.45
CA LYS A 316 -13.23 14.97 -6.27
C LYS A 316 -11.76 14.64 -6.17
N LEU A 317 -11.11 14.32 -7.28
CA LEU A 317 -9.67 14.03 -7.29
C LEU A 317 -8.85 15.31 -7.09
N GLU A 318 -9.25 16.42 -7.71
CA GLU A 318 -8.65 17.74 -7.47
C GLU A 318 -8.86 18.19 -6.00
N GLU A 319 -10.02 17.93 -5.39
CA GLU A 319 -10.30 18.17 -3.96
C GLU A 319 -9.35 17.36 -3.05
N VAL A 320 -8.95 16.15 -3.46
CA VAL A 320 -7.96 15.35 -2.73
C VAL A 320 -6.53 15.86 -2.94
N GLU A 321 -6.15 16.26 -4.17
CA GLU A 321 -4.86 16.94 -4.42
C GLU A 321 -4.71 18.19 -3.56
N ASP A 322 -5.73 19.05 -3.56
CA ASP A 322 -5.74 20.29 -2.79
C ASP A 322 -5.64 20.02 -1.27
N LEU A 323 -6.15 18.88 -0.81
CA LEU A 323 -6.09 18.45 0.59
C LEU A 323 -4.69 18.01 1.02
N VAL A 324 -3.92 17.35 0.14
CA VAL A 324 -2.59 16.80 0.45
C VAL A 324 -1.43 17.68 -0.06
N ASN A 325 -1.70 18.93 -0.39
CA ASN A 325 -0.70 19.89 -0.88
C ASN A 325 0.44 20.15 0.13
N ASP A 326 1.49 20.84 -0.34
CA ASP A 326 2.66 21.20 0.49
C ASP A 326 2.27 21.92 1.79
N ASP A 327 1.28 22.80 1.74
CA ASP A 327 0.81 23.55 2.92
C ASP A 327 0.20 22.62 3.98
N ALA A 328 -0.53 21.57 3.58
CA ALA A 328 -1.05 20.55 4.49
C ALA A 328 0.08 19.74 5.12
N GLN A 329 1.05 19.32 4.31
CA GLN A 329 2.20 18.54 4.75
C GLN A 329 3.04 19.33 5.75
N ASP A 330 3.33 20.59 5.45
CA ASP A 330 4.04 21.50 6.35
C ASP A 330 3.27 21.72 7.65
N ALA A 331 1.94 21.80 7.61
CA ALA A 331 1.13 21.95 8.83
C ALA A 331 1.28 20.72 9.77
N PHE A 332 1.26 19.50 9.22
CA PHE A 332 1.52 18.28 9.99
C PHE A 332 2.94 18.25 10.53
N LEU A 333 3.93 18.61 9.72
CA LEU A 333 5.32 18.66 10.15
C LEU A 333 5.51 19.67 11.29
N VAL A 334 4.96 20.87 11.16
CA VAL A 334 5.04 21.90 12.21
C VAL A 334 4.39 21.43 13.50
N ALA A 335 3.24 20.74 13.45
CA ALA A 335 2.60 20.19 14.65
C ALA A 335 3.55 19.23 15.40
N LEU A 336 4.17 18.30 14.68
CA LEU A 336 5.09 17.30 15.24
C LEU A 336 6.39 17.93 15.72
N GLU A 337 6.96 18.88 14.96
CA GLU A 337 8.18 19.59 15.35
C GLU A 337 7.97 20.44 16.60
N VAL A 338 6.83 21.11 16.74
CA VAL A 338 6.52 21.91 17.93
C VAL A 338 6.46 21.03 19.17
N ILE A 339 5.76 19.88 19.10
CA ILE A 339 5.67 18.94 20.22
C ILE A 339 7.07 18.45 20.61
N GLY A 340 7.85 17.98 19.63
CA GLY A 340 9.21 17.47 19.88
C GLY A 340 10.17 18.52 20.43
N ASP A 341 10.19 19.73 19.85
CA ASP A 341 11.08 20.82 20.26
C ASP A 341 10.76 21.31 21.68
N VAL A 342 9.48 21.48 22.00
CA VAL A 342 9.05 22.01 23.29
C VAL A 342 9.30 21.01 24.41
N VAL A 343 8.90 19.75 24.21
CA VAL A 343 9.11 18.67 25.19
C VAL A 343 10.60 18.40 25.40
N LYS A 344 11.46 18.63 24.39
CA LYS A 344 12.92 18.58 24.56
C LYS A 344 13.44 19.73 25.41
N HIS A 345 13.27 20.96 24.92
CA HIS A 345 14.04 22.12 25.38
C HIS A 345 13.44 22.87 26.57
N VAL A 346 12.16 22.63 26.88
CA VAL A 346 11.51 23.21 28.05
C VAL A 346 11.02 22.07 28.92
N SER A 347 11.92 21.40 29.62
CA SER A 347 11.59 20.13 30.26
C SER A 347 12.35 19.92 31.56
N PRO A 348 12.02 18.88 32.33
CA PRO A 348 12.82 18.49 33.48
C PRO A 348 14.28 18.18 33.11
N PHE A 349 14.59 17.74 31.88
CA PHE A 349 15.96 17.50 31.44
C PHE A 349 16.81 18.77 31.42
N GLU A 350 16.22 19.87 30.94
CA GLU A 350 16.85 21.19 30.94
C GLU A 350 16.81 21.86 32.33
N ASN A 351 16.37 21.15 33.36
CA ASN A 351 16.09 21.68 34.70
C ASN A 351 15.12 22.88 34.65
N SER A 352 14.18 22.87 33.71
CA SER A 352 13.17 23.91 33.59
C SER A 352 12.22 23.88 34.79
N VAL A 353 11.87 25.06 35.29
CA VAL A 353 10.90 25.27 36.36
C VAL A 353 9.61 25.85 35.78
N SER A 354 8.49 25.72 36.48
CA SER A 354 7.23 26.35 36.01
C SER A 354 7.43 27.85 35.71
N GLY A 355 6.97 28.31 34.56
CA GLY A 355 7.14 29.68 34.09
C GLY A 355 7.08 29.82 32.57
N SER A 356 7.36 31.03 32.09
CA SER A 356 7.32 31.36 30.67
C SER A 356 8.68 31.23 29.99
N TYR A 357 8.70 30.59 28.84
CA TYR A 357 9.89 30.31 28.02
C TYR A 357 9.65 30.75 26.57
N THR A 358 10.73 30.89 25.80
CA THR A 358 10.66 31.22 24.38
C THR A 358 11.58 30.31 23.58
N LEU A 359 11.06 29.71 22.51
CA LEU A 359 11.84 29.09 21.44
C LEU A 359 11.70 29.95 20.16
N PRO A 360 12.51 29.75 19.11
CA PRO A 360 12.40 30.54 17.89
C PRO A 360 10.98 30.54 17.30
N GLY A 361 10.30 31.69 17.43
CA GLY A 361 8.92 31.89 16.96
C GLY A 361 7.82 31.42 17.92
N LEU A 362 8.15 30.86 19.09
CA LEU A 362 7.20 30.23 20.00
C LEU A 362 7.31 30.82 21.42
N ASP A 363 6.16 31.14 22.00
CA ASP A 363 5.97 31.50 23.40
C ASP A 363 5.36 30.31 24.15
N ILE A 364 5.97 29.92 25.27
CA ILE A 364 5.66 28.68 25.98
C ILE A 364 5.35 29.00 27.44
N ASP A 365 4.17 28.63 27.93
CA ASP A 365 3.85 28.58 29.36
C ASP A 365 3.98 27.15 29.87
N TYR A 366 5.00 26.90 30.69
CA TYR A 366 5.32 25.58 31.23
C TYR A 366 4.83 25.45 32.67
N GLN A 367 4.07 24.40 32.93
CA GLN A 367 3.41 24.13 34.20
C GLN A 367 3.77 22.73 34.72
N THR A 368 4.05 22.62 36.01
CA THR A 368 4.43 21.36 36.67
C THR A 368 3.44 20.90 37.76
N GLU A 369 2.35 21.65 37.98
CA GLU A 369 1.32 21.28 38.96
C GLU A 369 0.37 20.23 38.38
N GLY A 370 0.47 18.98 38.86
CA GLY A 370 -0.42 17.88 38.44
C GLY A 370 0.07 17.06 37.25
N GLY A 371 1.29 17.29 36.78
CA GLY A 371 1.90 16.69 35.60
C GLY A 371 2.79 17.72 34.89
N PHE A 372 3.46 17.35 33.80
CA PHE A 372 4.16 18.31 32.95
C PHE A 372 3.23 18.77 31.84
N ARG A 373 2.99 20.08 31.73
CA ARG A 373 2.10 20.67 30.72
C ARG A 373 2.71 21.89 30.06
N TRP A 374 2.50 22.03 28.76
CA TRP A 374 2.96 23.16 27.96
C TRP A 374 1.79 23.77 27.20
N ILE A 375 1.59 25.07 27.36
CA ILE A 375 0.71 25.85 26.50
C ILE A 375 1.62 26.65 25.57
N VAL A 376 1.58 26.32 24.29
CA VAL A 376 2.49 26.84 23.26
C VAL A 376 1.71 27.69 22.29
N THR A 377 2.16 28.92 22.10
CA THR A 377 1.57 29.84 21.12
C THR A 377 2.66 30.49 20.27
N GLY A 378 2.32 31.06 19.11
CA GLY A 378 3.26 31.87 18.33
C GLY A 378 3.18 31.62 16.83
N VAL A 379 4.29 31.81 16.13
CA VAL A 379 4.40 31.61 14.68
C VAL A 379 5.66 30.81 14.34
N ARG A 380 5.48 29.66 13.69
CA ARG A 380 6.57 28.77 13.24
C ARG A 380 6.41 28.51 11.75
N GLN A 381 7.47 28.73 10.97
CA GLN A 381 7.48 28.51 9.52
C GLN A 381 6.31 29.17 8.76
N GLY A 382 5.78 30.29 9.28
CA GLY A 382 4.65 31.00 8.69
C GLY A 382 3.26 30.51 9.13
N PHE A 383 3.18 29.48 9.97
CA PHE A 383 1.95 29.02 10.61
C PHE A 383 1.80 29.60 12.02
N GLU A 384 0.61 30.07 12.35
CA GLU A 384 0.17 30.31 13.72
C GLU A 384 0.04 28.97 14.44
N VAL A 385 0.56 28.93 15.67
CA VAL A 385 0.62 27.75 16.53
C VAL A 385 -0.17 28.05 17.78
N ASP A 386 -1.08 27.14 18.16
CA ASP A 386 -1.76 27.10 19.45
C ASP A 386 -1.88 25.63 19.88
N VAL A 387 -1.02 25.17 20.80
CA VAL A 387 -0.90 23.76 21.16
C VAL A 387 -0.82 23.62 22.68
N ASP A 388 -1.59 22.68 23.22
CA ASP A 388 -1.59 22.27 24.62
C ASP A 388 -1.12 20.83 24.74
N ILE A 389 0.01 20.63 25.41
CA ILE A 389 0.69 19.34 25.53
C ILE A 389 0.67 18.94 27.00
N SER A 390 0.25 17.71 27.30
CA SER A 390 0.34 17.16 28.66
C SER A 390 1.08 15.82 28.65
N VAL A 391 2.08 15.70 29.52
CA VAL A 391 2.90 14.50 29.65
C VAL A 391 2.74 13.92 31.06
N PRO A 392 1.93 12.86 31.22
CA PRO A 392 1.77 12.17 32.50
C PRO A 392 2.91 11.18 32.79
N GLU A 393 3.53 10.58 31.77
CA GLU A 393 4.57 9.57 31.95
C GLU A 393 5.90 10.02 31.35
N TRP A 394 6.93 9.99 32.20
CA TRP A 394 8.30 10.34 31.83
C TRP A 394 9.25 9.30 32.40
N ARG A 395 9.88 8.51 31.52
CA ARG A 395 10.86 7.50 31.90
C ARG A 395 12.23 7.88 31.38
N ILE A 396 13.18 7.97 32.32
CA ILE A 396 14.60 8.16 32.01
C ILE A 396 15.31 6.83 32.27
N SER A 397 15.98 6.27 31.26
CA SER A 397 16.70 5.02 31.41
C SER A 397 17.98 4.98 30.56
N PRO A 398 19.16 4.93 31.21
CA PRO A 398 20.43 4.72 30.51
C PRO A 398 20.51 3.37 29.79
N ALA A 399 19.66 2.40 30.18
CA ALA A 399 19.70 1.03 29.66
C ALA A 399 18.54 0.70 28.71
N LEU A 400 17.42 1.44 28.78
CA LEU A 400 16.21 1.19 27.96
C LEU A 400 15.93 2.34 27.00
N GLY A 401 16.76 3.37 26.98
CA GLY A 401 16.42 4.63 26.36
C GLY A 401 15.38 5.41 27.15
N ASP A 402 15.32 6.70 26.85
CA ASP A 402 14.31 7.58 27.43
C ASP A 402 13.00 7.41 26.65
N LYS A 403 11.89 7.39 27.39
CA LYS A 403 10.53 7.27 26.84
C LYS A 403 9.63 8.29 27.50
N ILE A 404 8.99 9.10 26.69
CA ILE A 404 8.02 10.11 27.12
C ILE A 404 6.70 9.76 26.45
N VAL A 405 5.63 9.65 27.24
CA VAL A 405 4.28 9.39 26.72
C VAL A 405 3.39 10.54 27.16
N GLY A 406 2.77 11.19 26.18
CA GLY A 406 1.93 12.36 26.38
C GLY A 406 0.67 12.34 25.52
N ASN A 407 -0.15 13.36 25.70
CA ASN A 407 -1.26 13.71 24.83
C ASN A 407 -1.15 15.19 24.46
N GLY A 408 -1.76 15.56 23.34
CA GLY A 408 -1.67 16.92 22.83
C GLY A 408 -2.88 17.30 22.02
N VAL A 409 -3.38 18.51 22.24
CA VAL A 409 -4.48 19.10 21.46
C VAL A 409 -3.97 20.42 20.91
N GLY A 410 -4.22 20.70 19.63
CA GLY A 410 -3.73 21.93 19.06
C GLY A 410 -4.31 22.29 17.71
N GLU A 411 -3.94 23.49 17.29
CA GLU A 411 -4.27 24.11 16.02
C GLU A 411 -2.99 24.67 15.39
N ILE A 412 -2.72 24.26 14.16
CA ILE A 412 -1.69 24.84 13.28
C ILE A 412 -2.41 25.46 12.09
N SER A 413 -2.25 26.77 11.89
CA SER A 413 -3.02 27.46 10.85
C SER A 413 -2.24 28.53 10.10
N LYS A 414 -2.58 28.72 8.84
CA LYS A 414 -2.19 29.87 8.02
C LYS A 414 -3.33 30.20 7.05
N PRO A 415 -3.32 31.35 6.36
CA PRO A 415 -4.39 31.67 5.42
C PRO A 415 -4.58 30.57 4.36
N GLY A 416 -5.74 29.91 4.38
CA GLY A 416 -6.10 28.84 3.44
C GLY A 416 -6.00 27.42 4.01
N THR A 417 -5.19 27.21 5.06
CA THR A 417 -4.91 25.89 5.64
C THR A 417 -5.04 25.91 7.15
N LYS A 418 -5.80 24.98 7.72
CA LYS A 418 -5.95 24.84 9.16
C LYS A 418 -5.98 23.36 9.53
N LEU A 419 -5.04 22.94 10.36
CA LEU A 419 -4.97 21.61 10.96
C LEU A 419 -5.34 21.73 12.44
N GLU A 420 -6.45 21.12 12.83
CA GLU A 420 -6.81 20.87 14.23
C GLU A 420 -6.51 19.41 14.54
N PHE A 421 -5.89 19.13 15.68
CA PHE A 421 -5.54 17.77 16.09
C PHE A 421 -5.79 17.54 17.58
N SER A 422 -6.08 16.28 17.92
CA SER A 422 -6.17 15.77 19.28
C SER A 422 -5.49 14.41 19.31
N PHE A 423 -4.22 14.38 19.71
CA PHE A 423 -3.48 13.16 19.92
C PHE A 423 -3.80 12.58 21.29
N ASP A 424 -4.44 11.41 21.28
CA ASP A 424 -4.74 10.64 22.49
C ASP A 424 -3.46 10.14 23.15
N GLU A 425 -2.48 9.78 22.32
CA GLU A 425 -1.16 9.36 22.72
C GLU A 425 -0.12 9.83 21.69
N PHE A 426 0.97 10.41 22.18
CA PHE A 426 2.22 10.52 21.45
C PHE A 426 3.35 9.96 22.29
N GLU A 427 4.29 9.28 21.64
CA GLU A 427 5.49 8.75 22.25
C GLU A 427 6.72 9.46 21.69
N ILE A 428 7.63 9.84 22.57
CA ILE A 428 8.98 10.28 22.20
C ILE A 428 9.97 9.27 22.76
N VAL A 429 10.80 8.69 21.89
CA VAL A 429 11.77 7.65 22.25
C VAL A 429 13.15 8.05 21.77
N SER A 430 14.16 7.77 22.60
CA SER A 430 15.57 7.89 22.26
C SER A 430 16.33 6.61 22.57
N GLU A 431 17.28 6.24 21.71
CA GLU A 431 18.14 5.06 21.89
C GLU A 431 19.12 5.23 23.07
N SER A 432 19.49 6.47 23.39
CA SER A 432 20.31 6.84 24.54
C SER A 432 19.55 7.71 25.54
N SER A 433 20.09 7.86 26.75
CA SER A 433 19.62 8.91 27.67
C SER A 433 19.83 10.28 27.02
N PHE A 434 18.84 11.16 27.09
CA PHE A 434 18.93 12.50 26.54
C PHE A 434 20.13 13.27 27.15
N ASP A 435 21.02 13.79 26.30
CA ASP A 435 22.04 14.78 26.61
C ASP A 435 21.48 16.20 26.39
N PRO A 436 21.16 16.93 27.47
CA PRO A 436 20.63 18.29 27.39
C PRO A 436 21.61 19.29 26.75
N ASN A 437 22.91 18.95 26.66
CA ASN A 437 23.89 19.82 26.00
C ASN A 437 23.99 19.58 24.50
N ASN A 438 23.34 18.53 24.00
CA ASN A 438 23.35 18.16 22.60
C ASN A 438 22.03 18.57 21.95
N ILE A 439 21.97 19.82 21.50
CA ILE A 439 20.85 20.34 20.71
C ILE A 439 20.59 19.50 19.45
N ASP A 440 21.64 18.87 18.91
CA ASP A 440 21.60 18.00 17.72
C ASP A 440 21.23 16.55 18.06
N GLU A 441 21.01 16.21 19.35
CA GLU A 441 20.57 14.88 19.74
C GLU A 441 19.17 14.61 19.19
N VAL A 442 19.08 13.46 18.54
CA VAL A 442 17.90 12.95 17.87
C VAL A 442 16.82 12.64 18.89
N ILE A 443 15.71 13.36 18.79
CA ILE A 443 14.47 13.07 19.52
C ILE A 443 13.40 12.85 18.45
N GLY A 444 13.02 11.60 18.21
CA GLY A 444 11.87 11.27 17.39
C GLY A 444 10.59 11.27 18.25
N ILE A 445 9.49 11.78 17.69
CA ILE A 445 8.16 11.36 18.17
C ILE A 445 7.95 9.99 17.52
N ALA A 446 8.28 8.95 18.28
CA ALA A 446 8.22 7.57 17.80
C ALA A 446 6.85 7.25 17.18
N ASN A 447 5.76 7.76 17.76
CA ASN A 447 4.40 7.57 17.26
C ASN A 447 3.48 8.68 17.79
N ALA A 448 2.54 9.18 17.00
CA ALA A 448 1.40 9.97 17.47
C ALA A 448 0.10 9.49 16.80
N SER A 449 -0.94 9.30 17.61
CA SER A 449 -2.25 8.85 17.12
C SER A 449 -3.40 9.60 17.78
N GLY A 450 -4.49 9.78 17.04
CA GLY A 450 -5.70 10.42 17.55
C GLY A 450 -6.58 10.99 16.44
N ASP A 451 -7.35 12.03 16.76
CA ASP A 451 -8.28 12.67 15.83
C ASP A 451 -7.67 13.89 15.14
N ILE A 452 -8.02 14.09 13.88
CA ILE A 452 -7.67 15.30 13.13
C ILE A 452 -8.86 15.92 12.42
N LYS A 453 -8.73 17.22 12.17
CA LYS A 453 -9.55 17.99 11.25
C LYS A 453 -8.66 18.92 10.42
N LEU A 454 -8.42 18.55 9.17
CA LEU A 454 -7.69 19.35 8.20
C LEU A 454 -8.67 20.10 7.31
N SER A 455 -8.59 21.42 7.32
CA SER A 455 -9.40 22.32 6.48
C SER A 455 -8.51 23.01 5.45
N GLN A 456 -8.84 22.82 4.17
CA GLN A 456 -8.17 23.41 3.01
C GLN A 456 -9.22 24.08 2.12
N GLY A 457 -9.34 25.41 2.21
CA GLY A 457 -10.42 26.14 1.54
C GLY A 457 -11.82 25.63 1.95
N ASP A 458 -12.57 25.08 0.99
CA ASP A 458 -13.91 24.51 1.19
C ASP A 458 -13.90 23.00 1.53
N ALA A 459 -12.72 22.36 1.51
CA ALA A 459 -12.56 20.94 1.82
C ALA A 459 -12.19 20.73 3.29
N VAL A 460 -12.85 19.79 3.95
CA VAL A 460 -12.60 19.43 5.35
C VAL A 460 -12.46 17.91 5.49
N LEU A 461 -11.27 17.44 5.83
CA LEU A 461 -11.01 16.05 6.20
C LEU A 461 -11.09 15.91 7.72
N THR A 462 -11.97 15.04 8.20
CA THR A 462 -12.02 14.64 9.62
C THR A 462 -11.82 13.14 9.75
N GLY A 463 -10.97 12.70 10.67
CA GLY A 463 -10.71 11.27 10.85
C GLY A 463 -9.63 10.97 11.86
N ASN A 464 -9.25 9.70 11.92
CA ASN A 464 -8.15 9.24 12.76
C ASN A 464 -6.83 9.39 11.99
N ILE A 465 -5.79 9.84 12.69
CA ILE A 465 -4.41 9.85 12.21
C ILE A 465 -3.57 8.88 13.03
N ASN A 466 -2.62 8.24 12.36
CA ASN A 466 -1.47 7.62 12.98
C ASN A 466 -0.23 8.05 12.20
N VAL A 467 0.74 8.63 12.88
CA VAL A 467 1.95 9.18 12.27
C VAL A 467 3.17 8.81 13.09
N ASP A 468 4.21 8.36 12.41
CA ASP A 468 5.52 8.14 12.98
C ASP A 468 6.45 9.25 12.49
N TYR A 469 7.28 9.78 13.38
CA TYR A 469 8.13 10.94 13.09
C TYR A 469 9.51 10.81 13.72
N LEU A 470 10.53 10.84 12.87
CA LEU A 470 11.91 10.66 13.28
C LEU A 470 12.72 11.90 12.95
N ARG A 471 13.64 12.30 13.83
CA ARG A 471 14.72 13.20 13.46
C ARG A 471 16.00 12.41 13.37
N GLN A 472 16.74 12.45 12.28
CA GLN A 472 17.97 11.68 12.14
C GLN A 472 19.14 12.57 11.74
N ASN A 473 20.29 12.36 12.38
CA ASN A 473 21.53 12.99 11.96
C ASN A 473 22.09 12.25 10.75
N LEU A 474 21.87 12.79 9.56
CA LEU A 474 22.44 12.27 8.31
C LEU A 474 23.91 12.69 8.14
N SER A 475 24.36 13.75 8.84
CA SER A 475 25.77 14.14 8.92
C SER A 475 26.03 15.00 10.16
N ILE A 476 27.31 15.34 10.43
CA ILE A 476 27.76 16.20 11.55
C ILE A 476 27.03 17.57 11.59
N ARG A 477 26.43 18.03 10.48
CA ARG A 477 25.76 19.34 10.39
C ARG A 477 24.31 19.29 9.95
N ASN A 478 23.79 18.11 9.61
CA ASN A 478 22.45 17.98 9.06
C ASN A 478 21.65 16.96 9.88
N THR A 479 20.76 17.48 10.71
CA THR A 479 19.61 16.75 11.25
C THR A 479 18.46 16.90 10.28
N LYS A 480 17.80 15.79 9.94
CA LYS A 480 16.66 15.76 9.03
C LYS A 480 15.44 15.24 9.74
N SER A 481 14.32 15.94 9.57
CA SER A 481 12.99 15.49 9.94
C SER A 481 12.50 14.49 8.88
N ILE A 482 12.14 13.28 9.29
CA ILE A 482 11.75 12.16 8.44
C ILE A 482 10.35 11.73 8.87
N LEU A 483 9.45 11.60 7.90
CA LEU A 483 8.12 11.05 8.09
C LEU A 483 8.08 9.67 7.42
N PRO A 484 8.41 8.59 8.15
CA PRO A 484 8.44 7.26 7.58
C PRO A 484 7.05 6.62 7.44
N HIS A 485 6.06 7.10 8.17
CA HIS A 485 4.68 6.62 8.09
C HIS A 485 3.68 7.72 8.47
N LEU A 486 2.69 7.92 7.62
CA LEU A 486 1.46 8.63 7.91
C LEU A 486 0.31 7.75 7.43
N SER A 487 -0.71 7.61 8.25
CA SER A 487 -2.01 7.11 7.84
C SER A 487 -3.10 8.03 8.36
N VAL A 488 -4.05 8.32 7.49
CA VAL A 488 -5.29 9.02 7.83
C VAL A 488 -6.45 8.20 7.32
N ASP A 489 -7.37 7.86 8.22
CA ASP A 489 -8.63 7.20 7.90
C ASP A 489 -9.78 8.13 8.31
N GLY A 490 -10.44 8.71 7.32
CA GLY A 490 -11.40 9.78 7.58
C GLY A 490 -12.47 9.96 6.54
N MET A 491 -13.24 11.02 6.73
CA MET A 491 -14.31 11.48 5.86
C MET A 491 -13.93 12.86 5.32
N LEU A 492 -13.75 12.94 4.01
CA LEU A 492 -13.61 14.20 3.29
C LEU A 492 -15.00 14.79 3.05
N THR A 493 -15.26 15.94 3.64
CA THR A 493 -16.47 16.74 3.42
C THR A 493 -16.14 17.92 2.54
N THR A 494 -16.82 18.03 1.42
CA THR A 494 -16.76 19.21 0.53
C THR A 494 -18.17 19.74 0.30
N ASN A 495 -18.28 20.88 -0.40
CA ASN A 495 -19.59 21.44 -0.76
C ASN A 495 -20.46 20.45 -1.57
N ASN A 496 -19.83 19.48 -2.23
CA ASN A 496 -20.50 18.55 -3.13
C ASN A 496 -20.99 17.29 -2.40
N GLN A 497 -20.23 16.79 -1.42
CA GLN A 497 -20.49 15.47 -0.82
C GLN A 497 -19.61 15.17 0.40
N VAL A 498 -19.86 14.00 1.00
CA VAL A 498 -19.00 13.38 2.01
C VAL A 498 -18.44 12.07 1.43
N THR A 499 -17.14 11.86 1.47
CA THR A 499 -16.44 10.71 0.90
C THR A 499 -15.49 10.09 1.92
N PRO A 500 -15.61 8.79 2.22
CA PRO A 500 -14.57 8.07 2.94
C PRO A 500 -13.26 8.15 2.15
N LEU A 501 -12.21 8.61 2.82
CA LEU A 501 -10.88 8.81 2.27
C LEU A 501 -9.86 8.20 3.21
N ARG A 502 -9.01 7.36 2.64
CA ARG A 502 -7.82 6.83 3.31
C ARG A 502 -6.58 7.33 2.62
N ILE A 503 -5.66 7.87 3.39
CA ILE A 503 -4.39 8.38 2.90
C ILE A 503 -3.29 7.65 3.65
N TYR A 504 -2.32 7.15 2.91
CA TYR A 504 -1.06 6.63 3.41
C TYR A 504 0.07 7.42 2.79
N ALA A 505 1.07 7.80 3.57
CA ALA A 505 2.25 8.45 3.04
C ALA A 505 3.52 7.98 3.74
N ASN A 506 4.62 8.00 3.01
CA ASN A 506 5.96 7.86 3.55
C ASN A 506 6.97 8.66 2.72
N GLU A 507 8.12 8.96 3.31
CA GLU A 507 9.19 9.64 2.60
C GLU A 507 9.92 8.67 1.66
N ARG A 508 10.01 9.04 0.38
CA ARG A 508 10.68 8.23 -0.65
C ARG A 508 12.19 8.15 -0.46
N SER A 509 12.80 9.25 -0.03
CA SER A 509 14.26 9.36 0.11
C SER A 509 14.68 9.88 1.49
N PRO A 510 14.34 9.17 2.58
CA PRO A 510 14.58 9.63 3.95
C PRO A 510 16.07 9.86 4.22
N LEU A 511 16.95 9.07 3.62
CA LEU A 511 18.40 9.14 3.78
C LEU A 511 19.10 10.14 2.84
N ALA A 512 18.37 10.79 1.95
CA ALA A 512 18.95 11.81 1.09
C ALA A 512 19.26 13.09 1.88
N LEU A 513 20.41 13.71 1.62
CA LEU A 513 20.83 15.01 2.17
C LEU A 513 20.05 16.18 1.53
N ARG A 514 18.72 16.10 1.59
CA ARG A 514 17.76 17.10 1.12
C ARG A 514 17.05 17.73 2.32
N THR A 515 16.63 18.98 2.16
CA THR A 515 15.94 19.75 3.19
C THR A 515 14.42 19.76 3.00
N ASP A 516 13.96 19.45 1.80
CA ASP A 516 12.56 19.30 1.45
C ASP A 516 12.07 17.87 1.73
N MET A 517 10.80 17.74 2.16
CA MET A 517 10.13 16.45 2.30
C MET A 517 9.83 15.88 0.90
N ASP A 518 10.12 14.60 0.71
CA ASP A 518 9.88 13.86 -0.53
C ASP A 518 8.81 12.79 -0.29
N LEU A 519 7.61 13.23 0.09
CA LEU A 519 6.50 12.34 0.43
C LEU A 519 5.86 11.75 -0.82
N VAL A 520 5.63 10.44 -0.79
CA VAL A 520 4.80 9.73 -1.76
C VAL A 520 3.52 9.25 -1.09
N PHE A 521 2.42 9.32 -1.82
CA PHE A 521 1.08 9.07 -1.29
C PHE A 521 0.45 7.85 -1.96
N GLY A 522 -0.23 7.04 -1.16
CA GLY A 522 -1.26 6.12 -1.60
C GLY A 522 -2.60 6.58 -1.04
N ALA A 523 -3.57 6.84 -1.91
CA ALA A 523 -4.91 7.24 -1.51
C ALA A 523 -5.95 6.22 -1.98
N GLN A 524 -6.92 5.92 -1.12
CA GLN A 524 -8.09 5.13 -1.45
C GLN A 524 -9.36 5.93 -1.18
N LEU A 525 -10.15 6.14 -2.22
CA LEU A 525 -11.40 6.89 -2.20
C LEU A 525 -12.57 5.93 -2.36
N GLU A 526 -13.57 6.05 -1.49
CA GLU A 526 -14.85 5.36 -1.67
C GLU A 526 -15.89 6.31 -2.26
N LEU A 527 -16.15 6.14 -3.55
CA LEU A 527 -16.93 7.09 -4.36
C LEU A 527 -18.25 6.48 -4.78
N ALA A 528 -19.25 6.48 -3.90
CA ALA A 528 -20.57 6.03 -4.29
C ALA A 528 -21.13 6.92 -5.42
N LEU A 529 -21.14 6.40 -6.66
CA LEU A 529 -21.71 7.07 -7.82
C LEU A 529 -23.10 6.51 -8.14
N ASN A 530 -23.91 7.27 -8.87
CA ASN A 530 -25.19 6.79 -9.39
C ASN A 530 -24.96 5.58 -10.32
N GLY A 531 -25.29 4.38 -9.85
CA GLY A 531 -25.08 3.12 -10.58
C GLY A 531 -23.87 2.30 -10.11
N GLY A 532 -23.02 2.83 -9.23
CA GLY A 532 -21.83 2.17 -8.69
C GLY A 532 -21.65 2.47 -7.20
N LYS A 533 -22.44 1.80 -6.36
CA LYS A 533 -22.46 2.06 -4.91
C LYS A 533 -21.21 1.57 -4.17
N ASP A 534 -20.50 0.63 -4.77
CA ASP A 534 -19.31 -0.01 -4.24
C ASP A 534 -18.02 0.46 -4.96
N LEU A 535 -18.10 1.57 -5.72
CA LEU A 535 -16.93 2.09 -6.40
C LEU A 535 -15.86 2.52 -5.38
N ARG A 536 -14.71 1.86 -5.43
CA ARG A 536 -13.49 2.34 -4.76
C ARG A 536 -12.42 2.57 -5.80
N ILE A 537 -11.64 3.62 -5.61
CA ILE A 537 -10.51 3.97 -6.45
C ILE A 537 -9.29 4.09 -5.56
N GLN A 538 -8.21 3.42 -5.94
CA GLN A 538 -6.91 3.56 -5.33
C GLN A 538 -5.93 4.14 -6.34
N VAL A 539 -5.23 5.19 -5.91
CA VAL A 539 -4.23 5.92 -6.68
C VAL A 539 -2.96 6.06 -5.86
N THR A 540 -1.82 6.05 -6.54
CA THR A 540 -0.50 6.24 -5.93
C THR A 540 0.30 7.25 -6.72
N GLY A 541 0.99 8.17 -6.07
CA GLY A 541 1.78 9.18 -6.75
C GLY A 541 2.30 10.30 -5.85
N GLU A 542 2.83 11.34 -6.49
CA GLU A 542 3.17 12.60 -5.84
C GLU A 542 1.88 13.42 -5.58
N PRO A 543 1.84 14.27 -4.54
CA PRO A 543 0.66 15.05 -4.15
C PRO A 543 0.00 15.80 -5.31
N ASP A 544 0.81 16.44 -6.15
CA ASP A 544 0.36 17.33 -7.24
C ASP A 544 -0.12 16.59 -8.50
N ASP A 545 0.05 15.26 -8.52
CA ASP A 545 -0.12 14.40 -9.68
C ASP A 545 -1.23 13.34 -9.49
N LEU A 546 -1.93 13.31 -8.34
CA LEU A 546 -2.97 12.29 -8.06
C LEU A 546 -4.16 12.33 -9.04
N SER A 547 -4.42 13.47 -9.67
CA SER A 547 -5.43 13.68 -10.72
C SER A 547 -4.84 13.64 -12.14
N ASP A 548 -3.52 13.60 -12.29
CA ASP A 548 -2.86 13.52 -13.60
C ASP A 548 -2.71 12.07 -14.08
N PHE A 549 -3.70 11.61 -14.84
CA PHE A 549 -3.68 10.30 -15.48
C PHE A 549 -2.80 10.21 -16.75
N THR A 550 -1.91 11.17 -17.00
CA THR A 550 -0.97 11.10 -18.14
C THR A 550 -0.07 9.86 -18.02
N THR A 551 0.43 9.57 -16.82
CA THR A 551 1.06 8.30 -16.47
C THR A 551 0.59 7.90 -15.09
N ALA A 552 -0.36 6.97 -15.00
CA ALA A 552 -0.97 6.60 -13.74
C ALA A 552 -1.24 5.10 -13.67
N ASP A 553 -1.09 4.56 -12.47
CA ASP A 553 -1.59 3.25 -12.07
C ASP A 553 -2.82 3.48 -11.19
N ILE A 554 -3.94 2.92 -11.60
CA ILE A 554 -5.23 3.05 -10.93
C ILE A 554 -5.73 1.65 -10.61
N ALA A 555 -6.14 1.42 -9.37
CA ALA A 555 -6.86 0.21 -9.00
C ALA A 555 -8.31 0.57 -8.68
N ILE A 556 -9.26 -0.19 -9.19
CA ILE A 556 -10.69 0.10 -9.08
C ILE A 556 -11.44 -1.18 -8.71
N ILE A 557 -12.45 -1.06 -7.84
CA ILE A 557 -13.49 -2.07 -7.67
C ILE A 557 -14.84 -1.47 -8.04
N LEU A 558 -15.64 -2.21 -8.82
CA LEU A 558 -17.00 -1.82 -9.18
C LEU A 558 -17.86 -3.05 -9.48
N GLY A 559 -19.02 -3.16 -8.83
CA GLY A 559 -19.90 -4.33 -8.94
C GLY A 559 -19.24 -5.62 -8.45
N GLY A 560 -18.38 -5.54 -7.42
CA GLY A 560 -17.58 -6.66 -6.91
C GLY A 560 -16.43 -7.12 -7.83
N HIS A 561 -16.15 -6.37 -8.90
CA HIS A 561 -15.08 -6.69 -9.84
C HIS A 561 -13.93 -5.71 -9.73
N VAL A 562 -12.73 -6.26 -9.58
CA VAL A 562 -11.48 -5.51 -9.40
C VAL A 562 -10.77 -5.36 -10.74
N SER A 563 -10.19 -4.19 -11.00
CA SER A 563 -9.43 -3.89 -12.21
C SER A 563 -8.26 -2.99 -11.90
N GLU A 564 -7.09 -3.32 -12.47
CA GLU A 564 -5.90 -2.48 -12.42
C GLU A 564 -5.66 -1.88 -13.80
N ILE A 565 -5.49 -0.56 -13.86
CA ILE A 565 -5.39 0.21 -15.09
C ILE A 565 -4.06 0.95 -15.05
N THR A 566 -3.19 0.66 -16.02
CA THR A 566 -1.99 1.46 -16.28
C THR A 566 -2.22 2.28 -17.53
N VAL A 567 -2.20 3.61 -17.41
CA VAL A 567 -2.31 4.53 -18.54
C VAL A 567 -0.95 5.18 -18.79
N THR A 568 -0.57 5.30 -20.06
CA THR A 568 0.59 6.09 -20.48
C THR A 568 0.24 6.88 -21.73
N ASN A 569 0.33 8.21 -21.64
CA ASN A 569 0.06 9.12 -22.76
C ASN A 569 1.30 9.94 -23.09
N LEU A 570 1.91 9.63 -24.25
CA LEU A 570 3.07 10.35 -24.76
C LEU A 570 2.68 11.09 -26.04
N VAL A 571 2.37 12.38 -25.90
CA VAL A 571 2.11 13.30 -27.03
C VAL A 571 0.98 12.79 -27.94
N GLY A 572 -0.10 12.27 -27.33
CA GLY A 572 -1.28 11.77 -28.05
C GLY A 572 -1.17 10.33 -28.57
N ASN A 573 -0.08 9.62 -28.28
CA ASN A 573 -0.04 8.16 -28.35
C ASN A 573 -0.40 7.61 -26.98
N ILE A 574 -1.58 7.00 -26.89
CA ILE A 574 -2.09 6.47 -25.63
C ILE A 574 -1.88 4.97 -25.62
N ASN A 575 -1.35 4.48 -24.51
CA ASN A 575 -1.24 3.08 -24.17
C ASN A 575 -2.05 2.86 -22.88
N VAL A 576 -3.03 1.97 -22.93
CA VAL A 576 -3.81 1.57 -21.75
C VAL A 576 -3.66 0.07 -21.58
N ILE A 577 -3.21 -0.35 -20.40
CA ILE A 577 -3.19 -1.74 -19.99
C ILE A 577 -4.27 -1.88 -18.91
N VAL A 578 -5.27 -2.72 -19.14
CA VAL A 578 -6.27 -3.06 -18.11
C VAL A 578 -6.08 -4.52 -17.75
N ARG A 579 -5.81 -4.79 -16.48
CA ARG A 579 -5.75 -6.13 -15.89
C ARG A 579 -7.05 -6.32 -15.11
N GLY A 580 -7.68 -7.46 -15.29
CA GLY A 580 -8.82 -7.87 -14.47
C GLY A 580 -8.63 -9.30 -14.00
N GLN A 581 -9.73 -9.89 -13.55
CA GLN A 581 -9.66 -11.08 -12.73
C GLN A 581 -8.89 -12.22 -13.38
N ASP A 582 -8.18 -12.98 -12.55
CA ASP A 582 -7.63 -14.29 -12.90
C ASP A 582 -6.67 -14.28 -14.10
N GLY A 583 -5.86 -13.22 -14.20
CA GLY A 583 -4.78 -13.09 -15.18
C GLY A 583 -5.21 -12.75 -16.60
N TYR A 584 -6.47 -12.37 -16.79
CA TYR A 584 -6.89 -11.69 -18.00
C TYR A 584 -6.38 -10.25 -18.02
N TRP A 585 -5.88 -9.81 -19.17
CA TRP A 585 -5.55 -8.40 -19.38
C TRP A 585 -5.65 -7.98 -20.84
N VAL A 586 -5.80 -6.69 -21.07
CA VAL A 586 -5.88 -6.08 -22.40
C VAL A 586 -4.84 -4.99 -22.54
N ASP A 587 -4.17 -4.95 -23.69
CA ASP A 587 -3.31 -3.87 -24.16
C ASP A 587 -4.06 -3.10 -25.25
N ILE A 588 -4.28 -1.81 -25.03
CA ILE A 588 -4.97 -0.92 -25.96
C ILE A 588 -4.03 0.23 -26.32
N LYS A 589 -3.54 0.21 -27.55
CA LYS A 589 -2.76 1.28 -28.17
C LYS A 589 -3.64 2.08 -29.09
N LYS A 590 -3.71 3.38 -28.84
CA LYS A 590 -4.45 4.32 -29.65
C LYS A 590 -3.51 5.23 -30.45
N LYS A 591 -3.76 5.31 -31.77
CA LYS A 591 -3.14 6.29 -32.66
C LYS A 591 -4.17 6.86 -33.63
N LYS A 592 -4.48 8.16 -33.51
CA LYS A 592 -5.59 8.83 -34.24
C LYS A 592 -6.92 8.11 -33.99
N ASP A 593 -7.64 7.63 -35.01
CA ASP A 593 -8.93 6.95 -34.84
C ASP A 593 -8.81 5.42 -34.82
N LEU A 594 -7.57 4.90 -34.78
CA LEU A 594 -7.29 3.47 -34.81
C LEU A 594 -6.85 2.98 -33.44
N TYR A 595 -7.49 1.89 -33.02
CA TYR A 595 -7.17 1.12 -31.84
C TYR A 595 -6.55 -0.20 -32.28
N THR A 596 -5.45 -0.54 -31.63
CA THR A 596 -4.67 -1.76 -31.88
C THR A 596 -4.19 -2.32 -30.55
N GLY A 597 -3.90 -3.61 -30.50
CA GLY A 597 -3.33 -4.23 -29.31
C GLY A 597 -3.78 -5.67 -29.19
N GLY A 598 -3.85 -6.18 -27.97
CA GLY A 598 -4.15 -7.58 -27.71
C GLY A 598 -4.97 -7.77 -26.46
N PHE A 599 -5.76 -8.83 -26.46
CA PHE A 599 -6.47 -9.35 -25.31
C PHE A 599 -5.81 -10.68 -24.93
N TYR A 600 -5.41 -10.79 -23.67
CA TYR A 600 -4.49 -11.81 -23.19
C TYR A 600 -5.08 -12.57 -22.01
N PHE A 601 -4.68 -13.83 -21.89
CA PHE A 601 -4.86 -14.68 -20.72
C PHE A 601 -3.47 -15.17 -20.28
N GLY A 602 -2.98 -14.67 -19.15
CA GLY A 602 -1.56 -14.76 -18.80
C GLY A 602 -0.68 -14.18 -19.92
N ASP A 603 0.31 -14.93 -20.38
CA ASP A 603 1.20 -14.51 -21.47
C ASP A 603 0.65 -14.86 -22.87
N LYS A 604 -0.53 -15.49 -22.96
CA LYS A 604 -1.11 -15.93 -24.24
C LYS A 604 -2.05 -14.87 -24.79
N LEU A 605 -1.78 -14.43 -26.02
CA LEU A 605 -2.74 -13.63 -26.80
C LEU A 605 -3.93 -14.54 -27.11
N VAL A 606 -5.13 -14.15 -26.71
CA VAL A 606 -6.36 -14.92 -26.96
C VAL A 606 -7.30 -14.22 -27.95
N ALA A 607 -7.24 -12.89 -28.08
CA ALA A 607 -7.96 -12.12 -29.12
C ALA A 607 -7.25 -10.80 -29.48
N ASP A 608 -7.64 -10.17 -30.59
CA ASP A 608 -7.01 -8.92 -31.06
C ASP A 608 -7.86 -7.69 -30.72
N VAL A 609 -7.23 -6.62 -30.22
CA VAL A 609 -7.89 -5.31 -30.12
C VAL A 609 -7.80 -4.61 -31.47
N ARG A 610 -8.95 -4.30 -32.08
CA ARG A 610 -9.02 -3.65 -33.40
C ARG A 610 -10.18 -2.68 -33.53
N THR A 611 -10.04 -1.74 -34.47
CA THR A 611 -11.16 -0.91 -34.93
C THR A 611 -11.81 -1.52 -36.17
N ILE A 612 -13.10 -1.85 -36.07
CA ILE A 612 -13.92 -2.32 -37.20
C ILE A 612 -15.01 -1.28 -37.47
N ARG A 613 -15.04 -0.74 -38.70
CA ARG A 613 -16.02 0.29 -39.12
C ARG A 613 -16.07 1.52 -38.19
N GLY A 614 -14.93 1.90 -37.63
CA GLY A 614 -14.83 3.02 -36.67
C GLY A 614 -15.21 2.67 -35.24
N ILE A 615 -15.60 1.42 -34.96
CA ILE A 615 -15.92 0.94 -33.61
C ILE A 615 -14.72 0.15 -33.08
N PRO A 616 -14.06 0.59 -31.99
CA PRO A 616 -13.09 -0.22 -31.27
C PRO A 616 -13.73 -1.41 -30.54
N GLY A 617 -13.08 -2.56 -30.61
CA GLY A 617 -13.54 -3.79 -29.98
C GLY A 617 -12.47 -4.88 -29.93
N ILE A 618 -12.85 -6.03 -29.40
CA ILE A 618 -12.06 -7.24 -29.35
C ILE A 618 -12.57 -8.20 -30.42
N LEU A 619 -11.69 -8.60 -31.34
CA LEU A 619 -11.96 -9.59 -32.38
C LEU A 619 -11.43 -10.95 -31.93
N PHE A 620 -12.33 -11.88 -31.66
CA PHE A 620 -12.00 -13.22 -31.21
C PHE A 620 -11.62 -14.16 -32.38
N PRO A 621 -10.90 -15.25 -32.11
CA PRO A 621 -10.53 -16.28 -33.09
C PRO A 621 -11.70 -16.86 -33.90
N ASP A 622 -12.90 -16.91 -33.32
CA ASP A 622 -14.11 -17.42 -33.95
C ASP A 622 -14.77 -16.41 -34.92
N GLY A 623 -14.19 -15.21 -35.04
CA GLY A 623 -14.70 -14.11 -35.85
C GLY A 623 -15.77 -13.26 -35.16
N SER A 624 -16.12 -13.56 -33.92
CA SER A 624 -16.98 -12.69 -33.11
C SER A 624 -16.24 -11.39 -32.77
N PHE A 625 -16.99 -10.29 -32.72
CA PHE A 625 -16.47 -8.97 -32.42
C PHE A 625 -17.29 -8.36 -31.30
N GLU A 626 -16.61 -8.06 -30.19
CA GLU A 626 -17.21 -7.45 -29.01
C GLU A 626 -16.76 -6.00 -28.88
N SER A 627 -17.73 -5.08 -28.86
CA SER A 627 -17.46 -3.66 -28.61
C SER A 627 -16.87 -3.46 -27.22
N LEU A 628 -15.86 -2.58 -27.12
CA LEU A 628 -15.35 -2.11 -25.82
C LEU A 628 -16.32 -1.10 -25.14
N PHE A 629 -17.38 -0.69 -25.85
CA PHE A 629 -18.39 0.31 -25.46
C PHE A 629 -19.79 -0.26 -25.39
#